data_AF-A0A538DWZ7-F1
#
_entry.id   AF-A0A538DWZ7-F1
#
_cell.length_a   1.000
_cell.length_b   1.000
_cell.length_c   1.000
_cell.angle_alpha   90.00
_cell.angle_beta   90.00
_cell.angle_gamma   90.00
#
_symmetry.space_group_name_H-M   'P 1'
#
loop_
_entity.id
_entity.type
_entity.pdbx_description
1 polymer ?
#
loop_
_entity_poly.entity_id
_entity_poly.type
_entity_poly.pdbx_seq_one_letter_code
_entity_poly.pdbx_strand_id
1 'polypeptide(L)' 'NPAEPDLYGLFEQPEYLPARITVYRRPLQEEFGDDPAALEEEIRVTVLHELAHYFGIDEDRLDDLGYA' A
#
# COMPACT_ATOMS: atom_id res chain seq x y z
N ASN A 1 5.35 -33.85 2.22
CA ASN A 1 6.66 -33.60 1.56
C ASN A 1 7.15 -34.93 1.00
N PRO A 2 7.46 -35.09 -0.31
CA PRO A 2 7.94 -36.38 -0.84
C PRO A 2 9.23 -36.88 -0.19
N ALA A 3 9.98 -36.01 0.50
CA ALA A 3 11.14 -36.39 1.30
C ALA A 3 10.80 -36.83 2.74
N GLU A 4 9.59 -36.56 3.23
CA GLU A 4 9.17 -36.82 4.62
C GLU A 4 7.71 -37.32 4.64
N PRO A 5 7.49 -38.64 4.46
CA PRO A 5 6.16 -39.23 4.33
C PRO A 5 5.32 -39.18 5.62
N ASP A 6 5.97 -39.02 6.78
CA ASP A 6 5.33 -38.95 8.10
C ASP A 6 5.00 -37.51 8.54
N LEU A 7 5.22 -36.52 7.66
CA LEU A 7 4.91 -35.13 7.93
C LEU A 7 3.41 -34.86 7.76
N TYR A 8 2.67 -34.81 8.87
CA TYR A 8 1.21 -34.56 8.88
C TYR A 8 0.82 -33.08 8.74
N GLY A 9 1.77 -32.16 8.89
CA GLY A 9 1.55 -30.72 8.74
C GLY A 9 2.86 -29.97 8.68
N LEU A 10 2.88 -28.88 7.93
CA LEU A 10 4.03 -28.00 7.76
C LEU A 10 3.56 -26.55 8.01
N PHE A 11 4.22 -25.86 8.93
CA PHE A 11 4.04 -24.43 9.11
C PHE A 11 5.14 -23.69 8.34
N GLU A 12 4.75 -22.95 7.32
CA GLU A 12 5.65 -22.11 6.53
C GLU A 12 5.23 -20.65 6.69
N GLN A 13 6.15 -19.81 7.17
CA GLN A 13 5.97 -18.37 7.22
C GLN A 13 7.07 -17.75 6.35
N PRO A 14 6.74 -17.12 5.21
CA PRO A 14 7.75 -16.41 4.42
C PRO A 14 8.33 -15.27 5.27
N GLU A 15 9.66 -15.14 5.23
CA GLU A 15 10.44 -14.25 6.08
C GLU A 15 10.09 -12.76 5.86
N TYR A 16 9.57 -12.42 4.68
CA TYR A 16 9.08 -11.08 4.35
C TYR A 16 7.89 -11.19 3.39
N LEU A 17 6.69 -10.89 3.88
CA LEU A 17 5.62 -10.48 2.96
C LEU A 17 6.02 -9.11 2.38
N PRO A 18 5.78 -8.85 1.09
CA PRO A 18 6.04 -7.53 0.52
C PRO A 18 5.31 -6.45 1.33
N ALA A 19 5.92 -5.27 1.43
CA ALA A 19 5.24 -4.10 1.99
C ALA A 19 3.92 -3.86 1.22
N ARG A 20 2.86 -3.51 1.95
CA ARG A 20 1.50 -3.41 1.40
C ARG A 20 0.88 -2.07 1.76
N ILE A 21 0.59 -1.28 0.73
CA ILE A 21 -0.27 -0.10 0.84
C ILE A 21 -1.71 -0.55 0.65
N THR A 22 -2.60 -0.17 1.57
CA THR A 22 -4.04 -0.50 1.49
C THR A 22 -4.82 0.75 1.09
N VAL A 23 -5.46 0.72 -0.07
CA VAL A 23 -6.31 1.81 -0.55
C VAL A 23 -7.78 1.45 -0.28
N TYR A 24 -8.48 2.30 0.48
CA TYR A 24 -9.88 2.07 0.83
C TYR A 24 -10.80 2.70 -0.20
N ARG A 25 -11.37 1.86 -1.08
CA ARG A 25 -12.22 2.32 -2.19
C ARG A 25 -13.44 3.16 -1.75
N ARG A 26 -14.16 2.75 -0.70
CA ARG A 26 -15.42 3.40 -0.29
C ARG A 26 -15.23 4.88 0.09
N PRO A 27 -14.36 5.25 1.05
CA PRO A 27 -14.16 6.65 1.40
C PRO A 27 -13.71 7.49 0.20
N LEU A 28 -12.78 6.96 -0.62
CA LEU A 28 -12.34 7.66 -1.83
C LEU A 28 -13.47 7.92 -2.83
N GLN A 29 -14.37 6.95 -3.03
CA GLN A 29 -15.53 7.13 -3.91
C GLN A 29 -16.59 8.05 -3.31
N GLU A 30 -16.75 8.06 -2.00
CA GLU A 30 -17.68 8.96 -1.31
C GLU A 30 -17.22 10.42 -1.42
N GLU A 31 -15.91 10.67 -1.46
CA GLU A 31 -15.35 12.04 -1.49
C GLU A 31 -15.01 12.53 -2.91
N PHE A 32 -14.45 11.66 -3.75
CA PHE A 32 -13.94 12.04 -5.09
C PHE A 32 -14.64 11.31 -6.24
N GLY A 33 -15.61 10.44 -5.95
CA GLY A 33 -16.22 9.55 -6.97
C GLY A 33 -17.00 10.26 -8.07
N ASP A 34 -17.38 11.52 -7.88
CA ASP A 34 -18.07 12.34 -8.88
C ASP A 34 -17.13 12.87 -9.98
N ASP A 35 -15.82 12.88 -9.74
CA ASP A 35 -14.80 13.27 -10.71
C ASP A 35 -13.72 12.17 -10.83
N PRO A 36 -13.74 11.38 -11.94
CA PRO A 36 -12.76 10.33 -12.16
C PRO A 36 -11.31 10.81 -12.16
N ALA A 37 -11.04 12.05 -12.62
CA ALA A 37 -9.69 12.60 -12.64
C ALA A 37 -9.20 12.93 -11.22
N ALA A 38 -10.06 13.56 -10.41
CA ALA A 38 -9.75 13.83 -9.01
C ALA A 38 -9.58 12.54 -8.20
N LEU A 39 -10.43 11.52 -8.43
CA LEU A 39 -10.28 10.22 -7.79
C LEU A 39 -8.95 9.54 -8.15
N GLU A 40 -8.51 9.62 -9.41
CA GLU A 40 -7.21 9.10 -9.84
C GLU A 40 -6.05 9.85 -9.19
N GLU A 41 -6.14 11.17 -9.13
CA GLU A 41 -5.16 12.04 -8.47
C GLU A 41 -5.03 11.70 -6.99
N GLU A 42 -6.14 11.58 -6.28
CA GLU A 42 -6.14 11.26 -4.85
C GLU A 42 -5.53 9.88 -4.55
N ILE A 43 -5.86 8.88 -5.37
CA ILE A 43 -5.24 7.55 -5.25
C ILE A 43 -3.72 7.64 -5.45
N ARG A 44 -3.26 8.45 -6.42
CA ARG A 44 -1.84 8.64 -6.69
C ARG A 44 -1.14 9.33 -5.52
N VAL A 45 -1.74 10.39 -4.99
CA VAL A 45 -1.25 11.14 -3.82
C VAL A 45 -1.12 10.21 -2.61
N THR A 46 -2.21 9.51 -2.26
CA THR A 46 -2.23 8.53 -1.15
C THR A 46 -1.13 7.47 -1.28
N VAL A 47 -0.95 6.90 -2.47
CA VAL A 47 0.08 5.86 -2.67
C VAL A 47 1.50 6.43 -2.54
N LEU A 48 1.76 7.60 -3.09
CA LEU A 48 3.08 8.23 -3.04
C LEU A 48 3.44 8.69 -1.62
N HIS A 49 2.47 9.16 -0.84
CA HIS A 49 2.64 9.47 0.58
C HIS A 49 3.10 8.27 1.40
N GLU A 50 2.37 7.17 1.32
CA GLU A 50 2.70 5.96 2.07
C GLU A 50 4.04 5.35 1.60
N LEU A 51 4.34 5.46 0.31
CA LEU A 51 5.63 5.03 -0.24
C LEU A 51 6.78 5.90 0.26
N ALA A 52 6.58 7.22 0.33
CA ALA A 52 7.58 8.16 0.83
C ALA A 52 7.87 7.92 2.32
N HIS A 53 6.85 7.73 3.14
CA HIS A 53 7.01 7.35 4.54
C HIS A 53 7.76 6.02 4.71
N TYR A 54 7.50 5.04 3.86
CA TYR A 54 8.25 3.78 3.85
C TYR A 54 9.76 3.98 3.59
N PHE A 55 10.14 4.98 2.80
CA PHE A 55 11.54 5.36 2.54
C PHE A 55 12.11 6.38 3.54
N GLY A 56 11.34 6.81 4.54
CA GLY A 56 11.78 7.78 5.55
C GLY A 56 11.82 9.22 5.05
N ILE A 57 11.02 9.56 4.05
CA ILE A 57 10.77 10.94 3.62
C ILE A 57 9.67 11.53 4.52
N ASP A 58 9.86 12.75 5.02
CA ASP A 58 8.93 13.47 5.90
C ASP A 58 7.93 14.35 5.13
N GLU A 59 6.92 14.87 5.83
CA GLU A 59 5.87 15.72 5.28
C GLU A 59 6.44 16.97 4.61
N ASP A 60 7.37 17.68 5.28
CA ASP A 60 8.03 18.88 4.73
C ASP A 60 8.65 18.62 3.34
N ARG A 61 9.23 17.43 3.14
CA ARG A 61 9.82 17.04 1.86
C ARG A 61 8.78 16.59 0.81
N LEU A 62 7.61 16.13 1.23
CA LEU A 62 6.49 15.81 0.35
C LEU A 62 5.80 17.07 -0.17
N ASP A 63 5.63 18.10 0.68
CA ASP A 63 5.18 19.44 0.29
C ASP A 63 6.04 20.02 -0.83
N ASP A 64 7.36 19.96 -0.67
CA ASP A 64 8.34 20.41 -1.69
C ASP A 64 8.16 19.71 -3.06
N LEU A 65 7.67 18.48 -3.05
CA LEU A 65 7.47 17.66 -4.24
C LEU A 65 6.04 17.79 -4.81
N GLY A 66 5.17 18.56 -4.14
CA GLY A 66 3.79 18.80 -4.54
C GLY A 66 2.84 17.64 -4.23
N TYR A 67 3.13 16.87 -3.17
CA TYR A 67 2.29 15.72 -2.80
C TYR A 67 1.44 15.94 -1.56
N ALA A 68 1.75 16.91 -0.70
CA ALA A 68 1.06 17.21 0.57
C ALA A 68 -0.48 17.30 0.53
#